data_AF-A0A078FN56-F1
#
_entry.id   AF-A0A078FN56-F1
#
_cell.length_a   1.000
_cell.length_b   1.000
_cell.length_c   1.000
_cell.angle_alpha   90.00
_cell.angle_beta   90.00
_cell.angle_gamma   90.00
#
_symmetry.space_group_name_H-M   'P 1'
#
loop_
_entity.id
_entity.type
_entity.pdbx_description
1 polymer ?
#
loop_
_entity_poly.entity_id
_entity_poly.type
_entity_poly.pdbx_seq_one_letter_code
_entity_poly.pdbx_strand_id
1 'polypeptide(L)'
;METKKEEVTPLKGILCLKSRQDMKRIEETEDCFILDFNPFDSFDVKNLSFAGDHEGDKDLAIIHESGQVACRDFPHPRHLCLNFPFGSTPNATHCHLCYCCICDKPAPCAQWMSSHCSASADSMEWRTMD
;
A
#
# COMPACT_ATOMS: atom_id res chain seq x y z
N MET A 1 50.38 5.72 21.31
CA MET A 1 49.33 6.23 20.41
C MET A 1 49.28 5.27 19.23
N GLU A 2 48.34 4.33 19.23
CA GLU A 2 48.20 3.37 18.14
C GLU A 2 47.47 4.04 16.97
N THR A 3 48.13 4.12 15.82
CA THR A 3 47.55 4.57 14.57
C THR A 3 46.59 3.50 14.05
N LYS A 4 45.28 3.73 14.20
CA LYS A 4 44.24 2.95 13.50
C LYS A 4 44.44 3.15 11.99
N LYS A 5 44.84 2.09 11.29
CA LYS A 5 44.76 2.03 9.83
C LYS A 5 43.28 1.93 9.46
N GLU A 6 42.76 2.91 8.75
CA GLU A 6 41.48 2.78 8.07
C GLU A 6 41.66 1.75 6.94
N GLU A 7 41.05 0.58 7.10
CA GLU A 7 40.96 -0.40 6.02
C GLU A 7 39.98 0.13 4.98
N VAL A 8 40.51 0.80 3.96
CA VAL A 8 39.71 1.24 2.81
C VAL A 8 39.32 -0.01 2.04
N THR A 9 38.06 -0.42 2.15
CA THR A 9 37.51 -1.52 1.36
C THR A 9 37.69 -1.20 -0.13
N PRO A 10 38.28 -2.11 -0.94
CA PRO A 10 38.43 -1.89 -2.36
C PRO A 10 37.06 -1.61 -3.00
N LEU A 11 36.98 -0.56 -3.83
CA LEU A 11 35.76 -0.26 -4.58
C LEU A 11 35.47 -1.42 -5.54
N LYS A 12 34.45 -2.21 -5.22
CA LYS A 12 33.93 -3.24 -6.11
C LYS A 12 33.15 -2.59 -7.27
N GLY A 13 33.22 -3.19 -8.45
CA GLY A 13 32.44 -2.74 -9.61
C GLY A 13 30.95 -2.93 -9.38
N ILE A 14 30.13 -2.06 -9.98
CA ILE A 14 28.67 -2.18 -9.91
C ILE A 14 28.24 -3.39 -10.76
N LEU A 15 27.62 -4.38 -10.12
CA LEU A 15 27.10 -5.56 -10.80
C LEU A 15 25.66 -5.31 -11.25
N CYS A 16 25.38 -5.54 -12.54
CA CYS A 16 24.01 -5.57 -13.08
C CYS A 16 23.58 -7.03 -13.31
N LEU A 17 22.57 -7.46 -12.57
CA LEU A 17 21.98 -8.80 -12.66
C LEU A 17 21.00 -8.88 -13.83
N LYS A 18 21.28 -9.80 -14.75
CA LYS A 18 20.53 -9.98 -16.01
C LYS A 18 19.45 -11.05 -15.99
N SER A 19 19.57 -12.01 -15.06
CA SER A 19 18.70 -13.19 -14.98
C SER A 19 18.38 -13.52 -13.54
N ARG A 20 17.11 -13.85 -13.27
CA ARG A 20 16.66 -14.28 -11.94
C ARG A 20 17.35 -15.56 -11.46
N GLN A 21 17.84 -16.39 -12.38
CA GLN A 21 18.54 -17.64 -12.04
C GLN A 21 19.84 -17.38 -11.27
N ASP A 22 20.48 -16.24 -11.51
CA ASP A 22 21.75 -15.86 -10.89
C ASP A 22 21.58 -15.11 -9.56
N MET A 23 20.34 -14.77 -9.18
CA MET A 23 20.02 -13.96 -8.00
C MET A 23 20.61 -14.53 -6.71
N LYS A 24 20.37 -15.82 -6.45
CA LYS A 24 20.86 -16.49 -5.24
C LYS A 24 22.39 -16.46 -5.15
N ARG A 25 23.07 -16.72 -6.27
CA ARG A 25 24.53 -16.71 -6.33
C ARG A 25 25.09 -15.31 -6.03
N ILE A 26 24.43 -14.28 -6.53
CA ILE A 26 24.88 -12.90 -6.37
C ILE A 26 24.63 -12.39 -4.96
N GLU A 27 23.49 -12.72 -4.35
CA GLU A 27 23.19 -12.40 -2.94
C GLU A 27 24.21 -13.00 -1.96
N GLU A 28 24.81 -14.14 -2.29
CA GLU A 28 25.86 -14.77 -1.47
C GLU A 28 27.23 -14.07 -1.62
N THR A 29 27.45 -13.29 -2.67
CA THR A 29 28.77 -12.71 -3.01
C THR A 29 28.85 -11.18 -2.96
N GLU A 30 27.71 -10.50 -3.16
CA GLU A 30 27.63 -9.06 -3.30
C GLU A 30 26.58 -8.47 -2.38
N ASP A 31 26.99 -7.48 -1.58
CA ASP A 31 26.11 -6.76 -0.67
C ASP A 31 25.15 -5.80 -1.40
N CYS A 32 25.48 -5.41 -2.64
CA CYS A 32 24.72 -4.46 -3.47
C CYS A 32 24.86 -4.77 -4.96
N PHE A 33 23.74 -4.93 -5.66
CA PHE A 33 23.69 -5.14 -7.12
C PHE A 33 22.42 -4.52 -7.72
N ILE A 34 22.47 -4.16 -9.00
CA ILE A 34 21.35 -3.56 -9.74
C ILE A 34 20.62 -4.67 -10.48
N LEU A 35 19.29 -4.72 -10.39
CA LEU A 35 18.47 -5.57 -11.25
C LEU A 35 18.27 -4.88 -12.59
N ASP A 36 18.61 -5.54 -13.71
CA ASP A 36 18.31 -5.00 -15.05
C ASP A 36 16.87 -5.33 -15.52
N PHE A 37 16.09 -6.01 -14.68
CA PHE A 37 14.70 -6.39 -14.88
C PHE A 37 13.84 -6.00 -13.69
N ASN A 38 12.52 -5.91 -13.90
CA ASN A 38 11.58 -5.70 -12.82
C ASN A 38 11.42 -7.00 -11.99
N PRO A 39 11.75 -7.01 -10.69
CA PRO A 39 11.58 -8.19 -9.84
C PRO A 39 10.13 -8.69 -9.75
N PHE A 40 9.15 -7.86 -10.14
CA PHE A 40 7.71 -8.17 -10.10
C PHE A 40 7.10 -8.57 -11.45
N ASP A 41 7.86 -8.56 -12.55
CA ASP A 41 7.35 -8.88 -13.91
C ASP A 41 6.94 -10.36 -14.11
N SER A 42 7.15 -11.23 -13.12
CA SER A 42 6.71 -12.63 -13.17
C SER A 42 5.21 -12.82 -12.99
N PHE A 43 4.43 -11.75 -12.77
CA PHE A 43 2.98 -11.80 -12.73
C PHE A 43 2.41 -11.88 -14.14
N ASP A 44 1.86 -13.05 -14.50
CA ASP A 44 1.30 -13.31 -15.81
C ASP A 44 -0.10 -12.67 -15.94
N VAL A 45 -0.11 -11.35 -16.17
CA VAL A 45 -1.32 -10.53 -16.40
C VAL A 45 -2.20 -11.07 -17.55
N LYS A 46 -1.66 -11.99 -18.37
CA LYS A 46 -2.35 -12.63 -19.49
C LYS A 46 -3.40 -13.66 -19.06
N ASN A 47 -3.42 -14.08 -17.80
CA ASN A 47 -4.39 -15.03 -17.25
C ASN A 47 -5.60 -14.38 -16.54
N LEU A 48 -5.70 -13.05 -16.50
CA LEU A 48 -6.89 -12.39 -15.98
C LEU A 48 -8.04 -12.51 -17.01
N SER A 49 -8.89 -13.52 -16.85
CA SER A 49 -10.19 -13.54 -17.52
C SER A 49 -11.12 -12.53 -16.83
N PHE A 50 -11.46 -11.47 -17.57
CA PHE A 50 -12.36 -10.42 -17.10
C PHE A 50 -13.81 -10.91 -17.17
N ALA A 51 -14.37 -11.35 -16.05
CA ALA A 51 -15.80 -11.58 -15.90
C ALA A 51 -16.47 -10.29 -15.41
N GLY A 52 -16.82 -9.40 -16.34
CA GLY A 52 -17.43 -8.12 -16.02
C GLY A 52 -18.06 -7.47 -17.24
N ASP A 53 -19.16 -8.03 -17.74
CA ASP A 53 -19.94 -7.43 -18.81
C ASP A 53 -20.71 -6.21 -18.29
N HIS A 54 -20.05 -5.05 -18.27
CA HIS A 54 -20.73 -3.76 -18.12
C HIS A 54 -20.26 -2.85 -19.25
N GLU A 55 -21.09 -2.79 -20.30
CA GLU A 55 -21.01 -1.85 -21.41
C GLU A 55 -21.15 -0.43 -20.86
N GLY A 56 -20.04 0.27 -20.63
CA GLY A 56 -20.10 1.70 -20.32
C GLY A 56 -18.84 2.39 -19.82
N ASP A 57 -17.84 1.70 -19.25
CA ASP A 57 -16.69 2.40 -18.63
C ASP A 57 -15.43 1.51 -18.57
N LYS A 58 -14.92 1.11 -19.74
CA LYS A 58 -13.77 0.19 -19.88
C LYS A 58 -12.42 0.93 -20.02
N ASP A 59 -12.33 2.20 -19.62
CA ASP A 59 -11.11 2.98 -19.89
C ASP A 59 -9.97 2.63 -18.92
N LEU A 60 -10.27 2.16 -17.71
CA LEU A 60 -9.28 1.84 -16.69
C LEU A 60 -9.64 0.57 -15.91
N ALA A 61 -8.72 -0.39 -15.86
CA ALA A 61 -8.83 -1.61 -15.07
C ALA A 61 -7.64 -1.75 -14.12
N ILE A 62 -7.91 -2.00 -12.83
CA ILE A 62 -6.88 -2.36 -11.86
C ILE A 62 -6.55 -3.83 -12.06
N ILE A 63 -5.42 -4.10 -12.73
CA ILE A 63 -5.01 -5.47 -13.07
C ILE A 63 -4.27 -6.18 -11.94
N HIS A 64 -3.75 -5.43 -10.97
CA HIS A 64 -2.99 -5.96 -9.85
C HIS A 64 -2.79 -4.89 -8.75
N GLU A 65 -2.60 -5.36 -7.51
CA GLU A 65 -2.23 -4.56 -6.35
C GLU A 65 -1.01 -5.25 -5.69
N SER A 66 0.07 -4.51 -5.42
CA SER A 66 1.29 -5.07 -4.80
C SER A 66 1.63 -4.34 -3.52
N GLY A 67 2.08 -5.08 -2.50
CA GLY A 67 2.50 -4.54 -1.21
C GLY A 67 1.34 -4.25 -0.26
N GLN A 68 1.60 -3.38 0.73
CA GLN A 68 0.61 -2.95 1.73
C GLN A 68 -0.15 -1.72 1.22
N VAL A 69 -1.46 -1.69 1.45
CA VAL A 69 -2.35 -0.61 1.02
C VAL A 69 -2.81 0.22 2.21
N ALA A 70 -2.54 1.52 2.18
CA ALA A 70 -2.87 2.47 3.25
C ALA A 70 -4.33 2.34 3.75
N CYS A 71 -5.27 2.25 2.82
CA CYS A 71 -6.70 2.23 3.08
C CYS A 71 -7.28 0.85 3.45
N ARG A 72 -6.41 -0.16 3.65
CA ARG A 72 -6.80 -1.53 4.00
C ARG A 72 -5.94 -2.10 5.12
N ASP A 73 -4.63 -1.90 5.04
CA ASP A 73 -3.60 -2.60 5.82
C ASP A 73 -2.96 -1.72 6.91
N PHE A 74 -3.27 -0.42 6.93
CA PHE A 74 -2.84 0.52 7.98
C PHE A 74 -4.05 1.25 8.60
N PRO A 75 -3.91 1.89 9.77
CA PRO A 75 -4.98 2.71 10.35
C PRO A 75 -5.45 3.78 9.37
N HIS A 76 -6.75 3.81 9.06
CA HIS A 76 -7.32 4.74 8.08
C HIS A 76 -8.70 5.29 8.50
N PRO A 77 -9.07 6.50 8.03
CA PRO A 77 -10.42 7.01 8.16
C PRO A 77 -11.43 6.10 7.49
N ARG A 78 -12.61 5.97 8.09
CA ARG A 78 -13.68 5.12 7.54
C ARG A 78 -14.12 5.47 6.13
N HIS A 79 -14.19 6.74 5.76
CA HIS A 79 -14.57 7.14 4.40
C HIS A 79 -13.55 6.69 3.33
N LEU A 80 -12.35 6.29 3.73
CA LEU A 80 -11.32 5.75 2.84
C LEU A 80 -11.23 4.22 2.86
N CYS A 81 -12.00 3.52 3.69
CA CYS A 81 -11.86 2.07 3.87
C CYS A 81 -12.13 1.29 2.57
N LEU A 82 -11.14 0.49 2.13
CA LEU A 82 -11.29 -0.37 0.95
C LEU A 82 -11.99 -1.71 1.27
N ASN A 83 -11.92 -2.18 2.51
CA ASN A 83 -12.68 -3.38 2.92
C ASN A 83 -14.19 -3.11 2.91
N PHE A 84 -14.60 -1.88 3.22
CA PHE A 84 -15.98 -1.43 3.22
C PHE A 84 -16.10 -0.11 2.46
N PRO A 85 -16.16 -0.15 1.11
CA PRO A 85 -16.19 1.06 0.29
C PRO A 85 -17.30 2.01 0.70
N PHE A 86 -16.97 3.29 0.84
CA PHE A 86 -17.92 4.35 1.18
C PHE A 86 -18.93 4.52 0.04
N GLY A 87 -20.22 4.63 0.37
CA GLY A 87 -21.31 4.69 -0.62
C GLY A 87 -21.82 3.33 -1.14
N SER A 88 -21.02 2.26 -1.08
CA SER A 88 -21.47 0.89 -1.41
C SER A 88 -21.82 0.05 -0.18
N THR A 89 -21.36 0.47 1.00
CA THR A 89 -21.61 -0.19 2.28
C THR A 89 -22.22 0.78 3.28
N PRO A 90 -23.02 0.33 4.26
CA PRO A 90 -23.47 1.20 5.34
C PRO A 90 -22.28 1.88 6.02
N ASN A 91 -22.37 3.20 6.21
CA ASN A 91 -21.27 4.00 6.77
C ASN A 91 -20.86 3.51 8.17
N ALA A 92 -21.82 3.00 8.95
CA ALA A 92 -21.57 2.41 10.26
C ALA A 92 -20.67 1.17 10.24
N THR A 93 -20.59 0.44 9.13
CA THR A 93 -19.74 -0.76 9.01
C THR A 93 -18.27 -0.35 8.99
N HIS A 94 -17.39 -1.02 9.73
CA HIS A 94 -15.96 -0.69 9.75
C HIS A 94 -15.09 -1.93 9.83
N CYS A 95 -13.84 -1.83 9.36
CA CYS A 95 -12.83 -2.87 9.57
C CYS A 95 -12.06 -2.63 10.88
N HIS A 96 -11.17 -3.55 11.23
CA HIS A 96 -10.38 -3.48 12.47
C HIS A 96 -9.32 -2.36 12.47
N LEU A 97 -8.99 -1.80 11.30
CA LEU A 97 -8.04 -0.70 11.14
C LEU A 97 -8.72 0.66 10.90
N CYS A 98 -10.06 0.71 10.88
CA CYS A 98 -10.76 1.97 10.75
C CYS A 98 -10.64 2.81 12.03
N TYR A 99 -10.49 4.12 11.88
CA TYR A 99 -10.65 5.08 12.96
C TYR A 99 -11.69 6.15 12.62
N CYS A 100 -12.22 6.78 13.67
CA CYS A 100 -13.07 7.95 13.57
C CYS A 100 -12.22 9.18 13.33
N CYS A 101 -12.32 9.80 12.15
CA CYS A 101 -11.53 10.99 11.80
C CYS A 101 -11.87 12.24 12.62
N ILE A 102 -13.01 12.24 13.33
CA ILE A 102 -13.40 13.34 14.23
C ILE A 102 -12.74 13.20 15.60
N CYS A 103 -12.71 11.97 16.15
CA CYS A 103 -12.20 11.73 17.50
C CYS A 103 -10.74 11.26 17.54
N ASP A 104 -10.17 10.93 16.39
CA ASP A 104 -8.86 10.29 16.22
C ASP A 104 -8.69 9.02 17.10
N LYS A 105 -9.72 8.17 17.08
CA LYS A 105 -9.79 6.93 17.89
C LYS A 105 -10.27 5.75 17.04
N PRO A 106 -9.88 4.51 17.38
CA PRO A 106 -10.38 3.31 16.70
C PRO A 106 -11.90 3.29 16.60
N ALA A 107 -12.42 2.88 15.44
CA ALA A 107 -13.86 2.74 15.24
C ALA A 107 -14.38 1.47 15.95
N PRO A 108 -15.56 1.51 16.57
CA PRO A 108 -16.47 2.66 16.64
C PRO A 108 -16.19 3.55 17.87
N CYS A 109 -16.33 4.87 17.70
CA CYS A 109 -16.35 5.83 18.81
C CYS A 109 -17.76 5.97 19.41
N ALA A 110 -17.92 6.73 20.51
CA ALA A 110 -19.22 6.93 21.17
C ALA A 110 -20.30 7.55 20.26
N GLN A 111 -19.91 8.44 19.34
CA GLN A 111 -20.80 9.12 18.38
C GLN A 111 -20.78 8.47 16.99
N TRP A 112 -20.32 7.21 16.91
CA TRP A 112 -20.17 6.51 15.65
C TRP A 112 -21.50 6.38 14.88
N MET A 113 -22.51 5.84 15.56
CA MET A 113 -23.82 5.55 14.98
C MET A 113 -24.66 6.81 14.76
N SER A 114 -24.33 7.93 15.41
CA SER A 114 -25.08 9.17 15.26
C SER A 114 -24.68 9.92 13.99
N SER A 115 -23.40 10.23 13.82
CA SER A 115 -22.94 10.99 12.65
C SER A 115 -21.48 10.73 12.27
N HIS A 116 -20.63 10.30 13.21
CA HIS A 116 -19.19 10.21 12.95
C HIS A 116 -18.81 9.12 11.94
N CYS A 117 -19.65 8.11 11.73
CA CYS A 117 -19.39 7.09 10.72
C CYS A 117 -19.53 7.61 9.28
N SER A 118 -20.28 8.69 9.07
CA SER A 118 -20.49 9.34 7.78
C SER A 118 -19.55 10.52 7.53
N ALA A 119 -18.73 10.88 8.51
CA ALA A 119 -17.83 12.03 8.40
C ALA A 119 -16.71 11.76 7.38
N SER A 120 -16.46 12.74 6.51
CA SER A 120 -15.35 12.75 5.56
C SER A 120 -14.52 14.03 5.70
N ALA A 121 -13.28 14.01 5.22
CA ALA A 121 -12.43 15.21 5.22
C ALA A 121 -13.03 16.38 4.41
N ASP A 122 -13.89 16.06 3.44
CA ASP A 122 -14.56 17.00 2.55
C ASP A 122 -15.88 17.55 3.11
N SER A 123 -16.53 16.83 4.04
CA SER A 123 -17.66 17.39 4.79
C SER A 123 -17.13 18.48 5.73
N MET A 124 -17.21 19.74 5.29
CA MET A 124 -16.69 20.93 5.97
C MET A 124 -17.31 21.19 7.36
N GLU A 125 -18.25 20.34 7.78
CA GLU A 125 -19.10 20.51 8.97
C GLU A 125 -18.41 20.20 10.30
N TRP A 126 -17.28 19.48 10.30
CA TRP A 126 -16.60 19.09 11.55
C TRP A 126 -15.43 19.99 11.94
N ARG A 127 -14.93 20.85 11.03
CA ARG A 127 -13.83 21.80 11.35
C ARG A 127 -14.29 23.06 12.11
N THR A 128 -15.58 23.19 12.37
CA THR A 128 -16.18 24.34 13.06
C THR A 128 -16.58 24.03 14.50
N MET A 129 -16.26 22.84 15.01
CA MET A 129 -16.44 22.48 16.42
C MET A 129 -15.10 22.60 17.16
N ASP A 130 -14.60 23.84 17.29
CA ASP A 130 -13.52 24.21 18.22
C ASP A 130 -14.15 24.94 19.42
#